data_AF-A0A9W6ZI54-F1
#
_entry.id   AF-A0A9W6ZI54-F1
#
_cell.length_a   1.000
_cell.length_b   1.000
_cell.length_c   1.000
_cell.angle_alpha   90.00
_cell.angle_beta   90.00
_cell.angle_gamma   90.00
#
_symmetry.space_group_name_H-M   'P 1'
#
loop_
_entity.id
_entity.type
_entity.pdbx_description
1 polymer ?
#
loop_
_entity_poly.entity_id
_entity_poly.type
_entity_poly.pdbx_seq_one_letter_code
_entity_poly.pdbx_strand_id
1 'polypeptide(L)'
;MDKVVGAGNIRLLCVDFDQTLVTTHTQGRWVKSVTELATFARPSIADLIRSSLDVKVPVAIVTSSMQVNLIRAVLVEIFGARGNKIVVKGMDDSWASPLYQNTPENWQRVSQWKMKPQNKKKAGKVDHFLSLAYEDCEKRKSKPTFNPQEILYFDDDPICIAAARANGLLAFQVGVKANQRPLNDQLLDVFIRKQRCICNPGHGPADFLNSEGLDCLVSTSALNTWWLILAIGYTAVILFGLVKSLPYFQKEKWSPSAIRKNRRAATLAYIIFAAVLKCTEGWIRVTTKTYPGQPGSAAWPVTIVSAMGGAYTWAVVFPCVLEQVLEVMIKSSSVGGAEGKKVAEKMETMHSLMQKQKPIAVVAFSMTICTKLTEDPFVQRWFIVGYFLGCSVISVFFVFFIGIPAIAAFEETIRESMGDNPSPKMKGLHGKIVVLLREIRNNGYSNTGSAVIFGVCPFLWSVAPYQNAFGWTMGIIIYTVGIIFLTPNAKKAAKVAAAPPTETSEEDEK
;
A
#
# COMPACT_ATOMS: atom_id res chain seq x y z
N MET A 1 15.11 -18.55 28.60
CA MET A 1 13.90 -18.37 27.79
C MET A 1 14.00 -19.33 26.62
N ASP A 2 13.29 -20.45 26.69
CA ASP A 2 13.32 -21.47 25.65
C ASP A 2 12.74 -20.90 24.34
N LYS A 3 13.44 -21.16 23.23
CA LYS A 3 12.96 -20.82 21.89
C LYS A 3 11.59 -21.47 21.68
N VAL A 4 10.51 -20.68 21.69
CA VAL A 4 9.19 -21.12 21.25
C VAL A 4 9.27 -21.39 19.75
N VAL A 5 9.58 -22.62 19.39
CA VAL A 5 9.56 -23.13 18.01
C VAL A 5 8.12 -23.07 17.50
N GLY A 6 7.87 -22.26 16.47
CA GLY A 6 6.77 -22.51 15.52
C GLY A 6 5.35 -22.04 15.84
N ALA A 7 5.12 -20.98 16.61
CA ALA A 7 3.76 -20.47 16.91
C ALA A 7 3.00 -19.79 15.72
N GLY A 8 3.30 -20.15 14.47
CA GLY A 8 2.83 -19.42 13.27
C GLY A 8 1.51 -19.88 12.65
N ASN A 9 0.90 -20.97 13.13
CA ASN A 9 -0.28 -21.56 12.49
C ASN A 9 -1.21 -22.23 13.51
N ILE A 10 -1.69 -21.49 14.52
CA ILE A 10 -2.69 -22.06 15.44
C ILE A 10 -3.98 -22.33 14.66
N ARG A 11 -4.40 -23.59 14.66
CA ARG A 11 -5.61 -24.07 13.96
C ARG A 11 -6.70 -24.53 14.91
N LEU A 12 -6.42 -24.61 16.20
CA LEU A 12 -7.37 -24.98 17.24
C LEU A 12 -7.00 -24.33 18.58
N LEU A 13 -7.98 -23.70 19.22
CA LEU A 13 -7.88 -23.24 20.61
C LEU A 13 -8.55 -24.27 21.53
N CYS A 14 -7.81 -24.79 22.49
CA CYS A 14 -8.31 -25.65 23.56
C CYS A 14 -8.24 -24.91 24.91
N VAL A 15 -9.29 -25.02 25.71
CA VAL A 15 -9.37 -24.36 27.03
C VAL A 15 -9.99 -25.33 28.04
N ASP A 16 -9.43 -25.44 29.23
CA ASP A 16 -10.12 -26.11 30.33
C ASP A 16 -11.29 -25.27 30.88
N PHE A 17 -12.23 -25.93 31.52
CA PHE A 17 -13.38 -25.29 32.13
C PHE A 17 -13.10 -24.80 33.56
N ASP A 18 -12.97 -25.73 34.50
CA ASP A 18 -12.80 -25.44 35.93
C ASP A 18 -11.49 -24.69 36.21
N GLN A 19 -11.53 -23.69 37.09
CA GLN A 19 -10.40 -22.81 37.45
C GLN A 19 -9.64 -22.11 36.29
N THR A 20 -10.05 -22.36 35.04
CA THR A 20 -9.44 -21.86 33.80
C THR A 20 -10.40 -20.90 33.10
N LEU A 21 -11.46 -21.38 32.44
CA LEU A 21 -12.50 -20.52 31.88
C LEU A 21 -13.34 -19.89 32.99
N VAL A 22 -13.75 -20.67 33.99
CA VAL A 22 -14.40 -20.15 35.19
C VAL A 22 -13.41 -20.12 36.35
N THR A 23 -13.54 -19.15 37.25
CA THR A 23 -12.64 -19.01 38.40
C THR A 23 -12.92 -20.01 39.51
N THR A 24 -14.07 -20.68 39.47
CA THR A 24 -14.51 -21.66 40.45
C THR A 24 -14.21 -23.10 39.99
N HIS A 25 -14.11 -24.02 40.95
CA HIS A 25 -13.96 -25.44 40.68
C HIS A 25 -15.29 -26.15 40.96
N THR A 26 -15.95 -26.65 39.91
CA THR A 26 -17.26 -27.31 40.01
C THR A 26 -17.21 -28.67 40.69
N GLN A 27 -16.01 -29.29 40.74
CA GLN A 27 -15.81 -30.66 41.25
C GLN A 27 -16.66 -31.70 40.50
N GLY A 28 -17.13 -31.37 39.29
CA GLY A 28 -18.08 -32.19 38.54
C GLY A 28 -19.46 -32.33 39.21
N ARG A 29 -19.78 -31.48 40.18
CA ARG A 29 -21.02 -31.54 40.97
C ARG A 29 -21.61 -30.15 41.23
N TRP A 30 -21.52 -29.25 40.27
CA TRP A 30 -22.19 -27.95 40.39
C TRP A 30 -23.70 -28.15 40.43
N VAL A 31 -24.33 -27.66 41.49
CA VAL A 31 -25.77 -27.81 41.76
C VAL A 31 -26.56 -26.51 41.60
N LYS A 32 -25.88 -25.37 41.44
CA LYS A 32 -26.54 -24.07 41.28
C LYS A 32 -26.87 -23.79 39.81
N SER A 33 -27.41 -22.61 39.52
CA SER A 33 -27.87 -22.27 38.17
C SER A 33 -26.72 -22.07 37.18
N VAL A 34 -27.04 -22.19 35.89
CA VAL A 34 -26.14 -21.88 34.75
C VAL A 34 -25.70 -20.42 34.80
N THR A 35 -26.66 -19.51 35.00
CA THR A 35 -26.40 -18.06 35.09
C THR A 35 -25.44 -17.75 36.23
N GLU A 36 -25.61 -18.38 37.40
CA GLU A 36 -24.67 -18.17 38.52
C GLU A 36 -23.25 -18.64 38.16
N LEU A 37 -23.11 -19.83 37.55
CA LEU A 37 -21.80 -20.33 37.13
C LEU A 37 -21.14 -19.44 36.06
N ALA A 38 -21.93 -18.89 35.14
CA ALA A 38 -21.44 -17.99 34.10
C ALA A 38 -20.85 -16.69 34.67
N THR A 39 -21.31 -16.21 35.84
CA THR A 39 -20.72 -15.04 36.51
C THR A 39 -19.26 -15.26 36.94
N PHE A 40 -18.82 -16.51 37.07
CA PHE A 40 -17.44 -16.85 37.41
C PHE A 40 -16.51 -16.89 36.19
N ALA A 41 -17.00 -16.62 34.97
CA ALA A 41 -16.16 -16.61 33.77
C ALA A 41 -15.01 -15.59 33.89
N ARG A 42 -13.76 -16.03 33.66
CA ARG A 42 -12.61 -15.14 33.56
C ARG A 42 -12.74 -14.28 32.30
N PRO A 43 -12.77 -12.93 32.43
CA PRO A 43 -12.89 -12.04 31.27
C PRO A 43 -11.79 -12.28 30.22
N SER A 44 -10.55 -12.47 30.66
CA SER A 44 -9.38 -12.74 29.80
C SER A 44 -9.56 -13.94 28.87
N ILE A 45 -9.99 -15.07 29.43
CA ILE A 45 -10.18 -16.31 28.67
C ILE A 45 -11.43 -16.19 27.78
N ALA A 46 -12.48 -15.52 28.26
CA ALA A 46 -13.66 -15.25 27.45
C ALA A 46 -13.35 -14.38 26.22
N ASP A 47 -12.55 -13.33 26.38
CA ASP A 47 -12.15 -12.44 25.27
C ASP A 47 -11.27 -13.16 24.25
N LEU A 48 -10.39 -14.05 24.71
CA LEU A 48 -9.59 -14.92 23.83
C LEU A 48 -10.48 -15.85 22.99
N ILE A 49 -11.50 -16.46 23.61
CA ILE A 49 -12.46 -17.32 22.91
C ILE A 49 -13.27 -16.52 21.88
N ARG A 50 -13.77 -15.32 22.25
CA ARG A 50 -14.48 -14.43 21.30
C ARG A 50 -13.61 -14.09 20.11
N SER A 51 -12.38 -13.66 20.36
CA SER A 51 -11.41 -13.31 19.33
C SER A 51 -11.13 -14.49 18.39
N SER A 52 -10.94 -15.69 18.94
CA SER A 52 -10.74 -16.92 18.16
C SER A 52 -11.94 -17.23 17.26
N LEU A 53 -13.15 -17.11 17.80
CA LEU A 53 -14.37 -17.31 17.04
C LEU A 53 -14.55 -16.23 15.95
N ASP A 54 -14.07 -15.00 16.14
CA ASP A 54 -14.15 -13.90 15.16
C ASP A 54 -13.24 -14.16 13.96
N VAL A 55 -12.05 -14.74 14.20
CA VAL A 55 -11.11 -15.14 13.15
C VAL A 55 -11.34 -16.56 12.64
N LYS A 56 -12.48 -17.18 13.00
CA LYS A 56 -12.88 -18.54 12.58
C LYS A 56 -11.89 -19.63 12.97
N VAL A 57 -11.10 -19.43 14.02
CA VAL A 57 -10.32 -20.51 14.64
C VAL A 57 -11.28 -21.35 15.50
N PRO A 58 -11.42 -22.66 15.24
CA PRO A 58 -12.22 -23.55 16.06
C PRO A 58 -11.81 -23.50 17.54
N VAL A 59 -12.80 -23.60 18.43
CA VAL A 59 -12.59 -23.60 19.88
C VAL A 59 -13.16 -24.88 20.48
N ALA A 60 -12.41 -25.49 21.39
CA ALA A 60 -12.83 -26.64 22.18
C ALA A 60 -12.61 -26.42 23.68
N ILE A 61 -13.60 -26.78 24.50
CA ILE A 61 -13.44 -26.98 25.94
C ILE A 61 -13.01 -28.43 26.19
N VAL A 62 -11.90 -28.61 26.90
CA VAL A 62 -11.35 -29.92 27.28
C VAL A 62 -11.31 -30.03 28.81
N THR A 63 -12.24 -30.77 29.40
CA THR A 63 -12.46 -30.79 30.85
C THR A 63 -12.52 -32.20 31.41
N SER A 64 -12.11 -32.35 32.68
CA SER A 64 -12.29 -33.58 33.44
C SER A 64 -13.71 -33.74 34.02
N SER A 65 -14.57 -32.74 33.88
CA SER A 65 -15.93 -32.76 34.41
C SER A 65 -16.85 -33.69 33.59
N MET A 66 -17.74 -34.39 34.30
CA MET A 66 -18.82 -35.19 33.69
C MET A 66 -20.04 -34.32 33.30
N GLN A 67 -20.12 -33.07 33.76
CA GLN A 67 -21.29 -32.21 33.58
C GLN A 67 -21.29 -31.48 32.21
N VAL A 68 -21.11 -32.20 31.11
CA VAL A 68 -20.95 -31.62 29.76
C VAL A 68 -22.16 -30.76 29.35
N ASN A 69 -23.38 -31.19 29.65
CA ASN A 69 -24.59 -30.43 29.32
C ASN A 69 -24.66 -29.09 30.07
N LEU A 70 -24.25 -29.07 31.34
CA LEU A 70 -24.14 -27.82 32.11
C LEU A 70 -23.11 -26.88 31.47
N ILE A 71 -21.93 -27.39 31.12
CA ILE A 71 -20.87 -26.60 30.49
C ILE A 71 -21.36 -26.00 29.17
N ARG A 72 -22.05 -26.78 28.33
CA ARG A 72 -22.64 -26.27 27.07
C ARG A 72 -23.61 -25.12 27.34
N ALA A 73 -24.48 -25.25 28.33
CA ALA A 73 -25.42 -24.21 28.71
C ALA A 73 -24.69 -22.94 29.19
N VAL A 74 -23.63 -23.08 29.99
CA VAL A 74 -22.79 -21.95 30.44
C VAL A 74 -22.08 -21.26 29.27
N LEU A 75 -21.58 -22.01 28.28
CA LEU A 75 -20.97 -21.42 27.09
C LEU A 75 -21.98 -20.61 26.27
N VAL A 76 -23.23 -21.05 26.18
CA VAL A 76 -24.31 -20.28 25.54
C VAL A 76 -24.64 -19.02 26.33
N GLU A 77 -24.65 -19.09 27.66
CA GLU A 77 -24.84 -17.91 28.52
C GLU A 77 -23.73 -16.87 28.31
N ILE A 78 -22.45 -17.29 28.23
CA ILE A 78 -21.30 -16.37 28.11
C ILE A 78 -21.14 -15.80 26.69
N PHE A 79 -21.41 -16.60 25.65
CA PHE A 79 -21.09 -16.29 24.25
C PHE A 79 -22.32 -16.19 23.34
N GLY A 80 -23.53 -16.26 23.89
CA GLY A 80 -24.78 -16.28 23.14
C GLY A 80 -24.87 -17.48 22.20
N ALA A 81 -25.57 -17.31 21.07
CA ALA A 81 -25.73 -18.36 20.05
C ALA A 81 -24.39 -18.92 19.50
N ARG A 82 -23.29 -18.17 19.63
CA ARG A 82 -21.95 -18.62 19.22
C ARG A 82 -21.39 -19.70 20.13
N GLY A 83 -21.84 -19.79 21.38
CA GLY A 83 -21.46 -20.85 22.32
C GLY A 83 -21.73 -22.26 21.79
N ASN A 84 -22.79 -22.41 20.97
CA ASN A 84 -23.13 -23.67 20.30
C ASN A 84 -22.05 -24.16 19.30
N LYS A 85 -21.15 -23.28 18.86
CA LYS A 85 -20.04 -23.63 17.95
C LYS A 85 -18.82 -24.18 18.69
N ILE A 86 -18.79 -24.07 20.02
CA ILE A 86 -17.66 -24.52 20.83
C ILE A 86 -17.84 -26.02 21.12
N VAL A 87 -16.84 -26.82 20.74
CA VAL A 87 -16.84 -28.26 21.02
C VAL A 87 -16.57 -28.47 22.50
N VAL A 88 -17.25 -29.39 23.16
CA VAL A 88 -16.98 -29.75 24.56
C VAL A 88 -16.61 -31.23 24.61
N LYS A 89 -15.43 -31.53 25.17
CA LYS A 89 -14.97 -32.87 25.50
C LYS A 89 -14.82 -32.95 27.02
N GLY A 90 -15.75 -33.66 27.66
CA GLY A 90 -15.72 -33.98 29.08
C GLY A 90 -15.64 -35.48 29.35
N MET A 91 -15.70 -35.88 30.62
CA MET A 91 -15.73 -37.31 31.00
C MET A 91 -17.17 -37.85 31.12
N ASP A 92 -18.03 -37.54 30.15
CA ASP A 92 -19.45 -37.94 30.15
C ASP A 92 -19.73 -39.23 29.35
N ASP A 93 -18.68 -39.96 28.98
CA ASP A 93 -18.72 -41.17 28.15
C ASP A 93 -19.40 -41.00 26.78
N SER A 94 -19.67 -39.75 26.34
CA SER A 94 -20.31 -39.45 25.04
C SER A 94 -19.36 -39.63 23.84
N TRP A 95 -18.08 -39.85 24.10
CA TRP A 95 -17.05 -40.09 23.10
C TRP A 95 -16.07 -41.14 23.63
N ALA A 96 -15.51 -41.95 22.71
CA ALA A 96 -14.44 -42.88 23.03
C ALA A 96 -13.11 -42.31 22.59
N SER A 97 -12.05 -42.56 23.37
CA SER A 97 -10.69 -42.32 22.88
C SER A 97 -10.46 -43.23 21.67
N PRO A 98 -10.05 -42.68 20.50
CA PRO A 98 -9.85 -43.48 19.31
C PRO A 98 -8.81 -44.56 19.59
N LEU A 99 -9.04 -45.78 19.05
CA LEU A 99 -8.02 -46.83 19.09
C LEU A 99 -6.73 -46.27 18.49
N TYR A 100 -5.61 -46.42 19.17
CA TYR A 100 -4.34 -45.77 18.79
C TYR A 100 -3.90 -46.10 17.36
N GLN A 101 -4.29 -47.26 16.84
CA GLN A 101 -4.04 -47.69 15.46
C GLN A 101 -4.70 -46.76 14.43
N ASN A 102 -5.76 -46.04 14.82
CA ASN A 102 -6.51 -45.12 14.00
C ASN A 102 -6.09 -43.66 14.22
N THR A 103 -5.04 -43.41 15.02
CA THR A 103 -4.53 -42.04 15.20
C THR A 103 -3.68 -41.62 14.00
N PRO A 104 -3.88 -40.40 13.48
CA PRO A 104 -3.09 -39.88 12.36
C PRO A 104 -1.58 -39.96 12.65
N GLU A 105 -0.76 -40.16 11.61
CA GLU A 105 0.69 -40.37 11.72
C GLU A 105 1.41 -39.30 12.57
N ASN A 106 1.04 -38.04 12.37
CA ASN A 106 1.52 -36.88 13.12
C ASN A 106 1.10 -36.86 14.61
N TRP A 107 0.14 -37.68 14.99
CA TRP A 107 -0.37 -37.88 16.36
C TRP A 107 0.07 -39.20 16.99
N GLN A 108 0.69 -40.12 16.24
CA GLN A 108 1.14 -41.41 16.77
C GLN A 108 2.16 -41.26 17.90
N ARG A 109 3.02 -40.23 17.85
CA ARG A 109 3.96 -39.92 18.95
C ARG A 109 3.22 -39.64 20.26
N VAL A 110 2.07 -38.97 20.19
CA VAL A 110 1.23 -38.63 21.34
C VAL A 110 0.61 -39.90 21.94
N SER A 111 0.08 -40.75 21.06
CA SER A 111 -0.44 -42.08 21.38
C SER A 111 0.61 -42.98 22.05
N GLN A 112 1.81 -43.04 21.49
CA GLN A 112 2.92 -43.86 22.02
C GLN A 112 3.45 -43.33 23.35
N TRP A 113 3.49 -42.01 23.54
CA TRP A 113 3.91 -41.42 24.81
C TRP A 113 3.03 -41.88 25.97
N LYS A 114 1.71 -41.96 25.77
CA LYS A 114 0.75 -42.41 26.78
C LYS A 114 0.91 -43.88 27.16
N MET A 115 1.28 -44.75 26.21
CA MET A 115 1.38 -46.20 26.42
C MET A 115 2.52 -46.63 27.35
N LYS A 116 3.47 -45.73 27.63
CA LYS A 116 4.55 -45.99 28.57
C LYS A 116 3.98 -46.12 30.00
N PRO A 117 4.25 -47.21 30.75
CA PRO A 117 3.69 -47.43 32.09
C PRO A 117 3.85 -46.25 33.04
N GLN A 118 4.99 -45.56 32.98
CA GLN A 118 5.31 -44.38 33.78
C GLN A 118 4.42 -43.15 33.48
N ASN A 119 3.75 -43.12 32.32
CA ASN A 119 2.95 -41.99 31.86
C ASN A 119 1.44 -42.23 32.01
N LYS A 120 0.99 -43.48 32.27
CA LYS A 120 -0.44 -43.83 32.33
C LYS A 120 -1.21 -43.02 33.39
N LYS A 121 -0.60 -42.75 34.55
CA LYS A 121 -1.17 -41.91 35.62
C LYS A 121 -0.98 -40.40 35.39
N LYS A 122 -0.17 -40.01 34.40
CA LYS A 122 0.19 -38.62 34.07
C LYS A 122 -0.33 -38.20 32.70
N ALA A 123 -1.24 -38.98 32.11
CA ALA A 123 -1.74 -38.74 30.77
C ALA A 123 -2.54 -37.43 30.66
N GLY A 124 -3.04 -36.90 31.79
CA GLY A 124 -3.84 -35.68 31.83
C GLY A 124 -4.99 -35.76 30.83
N LYS A 125 -5.13 -34.73 30.00
CA LYS A 125 -6.19 -34.63 28.98
C LYS A 125 -5.79 -35.08 27.57
N VAL A 126 -4.73 -35.88 27.43
CA VAL A 126 -4.25 -36.33 26.10
C VAL A 126 -5.33 -37.00 25.27
N ASP A 127 -6.21 -37.80 25.88
CA ASP A 127 -7.33 -38.44 25.18
C ASP A 127 -8.32 -37.45 24.58
N HIS A 128 -8.51 -36.30 25.23
CA HIS A 128 -9.41 -35.25 24.75
C HIS A 128 -8.87 -34.68 23.43
N PHE A 129 -7.56 -34.39 23.36
CA PHE A 129 -6.93 -33.90 22.13
C PHE A 129 -6.96 -34.92 21.00
N LEU A 130 -6.70 -36.19 21.30
CA LEU A 130 -6.80 -37.27 20.32
C LEU A 130 -8.22 -37.41 19.77
N SER A 131 -9.24 -37.29 20.63
CA SER A 131 -10.64 -37.31 20.20
C SER A 131 -10.99 -36.15 19.27
N LEU A 132 -10.45 -34.95 19.52
CA LEU A 132 -10.65 -33.77 18.67
C LEU A 132 -10.01 -33.96 17.29
N ALA A 133 -8.78 -34.48 17.25
CA ALA A 133 -8.09 -34.79 15.99
C ALA A 133 -8.85 -35.85 15.18
N TYR A 134 -9.33 -36.92 15.83
CA TYR A 134 -10.10 -37.98 15.19
C TYR A 134 -11.44 -37.47 14.64
N GLU A 135 -12.18 -36.68 15.42
CA GLU A 135 -13.45 -36.11 14.96
C GLU A 135 -13.28 -35.16 13.76
N ASP A 136 -12.18 -34.39 13.70
CA ASP A 136 -11.85 -33.57 12.53
C ASP A 136 -11.54 -34.43 11.29
N CYS A 137 -10.85 -35.56 11.48
CA CYS A 137 -10.60 -36.53 10.39
C CYS A 137 -11.91 -37.10 9.84
N GLU A 138 -12.76 -37.61 10.72
CA GLU A 138 -14.04 -38.25 10.38
C GLU A 138 -14.96 -37.28 9.63
N LYS A 139 -15.13 -36.05 10.16
CA LYS A 139 -15.96 -35.02 9.52
C LYS A 139 -15.49 -34.67 8.11
N ARG A 140 -14.18 -34.76 7.84
CA ARG A 140 -13.58 -34.37 6.56
C ARG A 140 -13.26 -35.56 5.66
N LYS A 141 -13.44 -36.79 6.11
CA LYS A 141 -13.00 -38.03 5.42
C LYS A 141 -11.53 -37.94 4.96
N SER A 142 -10.67 -37.32 5.77
CA SER A 142 -9.26 -37.04 5.43
C SER A 142 -8.39 -36.90 6.68
N LYS A 143 -7.09 -36.60 6.50
CA LYS A 143 -6.14 -36.34 7.60
C LYS A 143 -6.59 -35.14 8.45
N PRO A 144 -6.20 -35.07 9.74
CA PRO A 144 -6.60 -33.96 10.59
C PRO A 144 -6.01 -32.68 10.03
N THR A 145 -6.77 -31.59 10.10
CA THR A 145 -6.32 -30.30 9.60
C THR A 145 -5.29 -29.63 10.50
N PHE A 146 -4.98 -30.22 11.66
CA PHE A 146 -4.02 -29.65 12.59
C PHE A 146 -3.09 -30.72 13.19
N ASN A 147 -1.87 -30.28 13.46
CA ASN A 147 -0.83 -30.99 14.20
C ASN A 147 -0.86 -30.58 15.68
N PRO A 148 -0.25 -31.36 16.59
CA PRO A 148 -0.16 -30.98 18.01
C PRO A 148 0.42 -29.57 18.23
N GLN A 149 1.42 -29.16 17.45
CA GLN A 149 2.06 -27.83 17.54
C GLN A 149 1.15 -26.68 17.09
N GLU A 150 0.05 -27.01 16.40
CA GLU A 150 -0.94 -26.06 15.91
C GLU A 150 -2.12 -25.92 16.88
N ILE A 151 -2.03 -26.51 18.08
CA ILE A 151 -3.00 -26.37 19.16
C ILE A 151 -2.45 -25.46 20.25
N LEU A 152 -3.21 -24.41 20.55
CA LEU A 152 -2.99 -23.58 21.73
C LEU A 152 -3.89 -24.08 22.86
N TYR A 153 -3.32 -24.37 24.03
CA TYR A 153 -4.03 -24.97 25.14
C TYR A 153 -3.84 -24.21 26.46
N PHE A 154 -4.94 -24.02 27.21
CA PHE A 154 -4.96 -23.41 28.54
C PHE A 154 -5.58 -24.33 29.58
N ASP A 155 -4.93 -24.44 30.75
CA ASP A 155 -5.37 -25.26 31.87
C ASP A 155 -4.73 -24.74 33.17
N ASP A 156 -5.38 -24.91 34.32
CA ASP A 156 -4.82 -24.54 35.63
C ASP A 156 -3.93 -25.64 36.21
N ASP A 157 -4.17 -26.92 35.85
CA ASP A 157 -3.45 -28.07 36.36
C ASP A 157 -2.06 -28.20 35.71
N PRO A 158 -0.97 -28.06 36.48
CA PRO A 158 0.38 -28.19 35.95
C PRO A 158 0.67 -29.58 35.36
N ILE A 159 -0.01 -30.64 35.81
CA ILE A 159 0.13 -32.00 35.26
C ILE A 159 -0.42 -32.04 33.83
N CYS A 160 -1.59 -31.44 33.61
CA CYS A 160 -2.22 -31.36 32.28
C CYS A 160 -1.35 -30.53 31.32
N ILE A 161 -0.81 -29.40 31.77
CA ILE A 161 0.11 -28.57 30.98
C ILE A 161 1.40 -29.31 30.63
N ALA A 162 2.01 -30.00 31.60
CA ALA A 162 3.23 -30.76 31.36
C ALA A 162 2.99 -31.90 30.36
N ALA A 163 1.87 -32.63 30.49
CA ALA A 163 1.47 -33.67 29.55
C ALA A 163 1.26 -33.09 28.14
N ALA A 164 0.55 -31.96 28.00
CA ALA A 164 0.33 -31.33 26.70
C ALA A 164 1.64 -30.88 26.03
N ARG A 165 2.54 -30.23 26.77
CA ARG A 165 3.86 -29.82 26.25
C ARG A 165 4.72 -31.00 25.84
N ALA A 166 4.73 -32.09 26.63
CA ALA A 166 5.46 -33.32 26.28
C ALA A 166 4.98 -33.94 24.96
N ASN A 167 3.73 -33.64 24.57
CA ASN A 167 3.11 -34.09 23.33
C ASN A 167 3.14 -33.04 22.20
N GLY A 168 3.91 -31.95 22.39
CA GLY A 168 4.16 -30.95 21.36
C GLY A 168 3.13 -29.84 21.26
N LEU A 169 2.15 -29.78 22.16
CA LEU A 169 1.16 -28.70 22.18
C LEU A 169 1.77 -27.39 22.73
N LEU A 170 1.26 -26.26 22.26
CA LEU A 170 1.55 -24.94 22.84
C LEU A 170 0.63 -24.73 24.04
N ALA A 171 1.07 -25.18 25.22
CA ALA A 171 0.25 -25.16 26.43
C ALA A 171 0.72 -24.10 27.45
N PHE A 172 -0.23 -23.40 28.07
CA PHE A 172 -0.01 -22.33 29.06
C PHE A 172 -0.84 -22.56 30.32
N GLN A 173 -0.17 -22.49 31.47
CA GLN A 173 -0.85 -22.63 32.75
C GLN A 173 -1.60 -21.35 33.13
N VAL A 174 -2.87 -21.47 33.52
CA VAL A 174 -3.67 -20.36 34.04
C VAL A 174 -3.57 -20.35 35.56
N GLY A 175 -2.88 -19.35 36.12
CA GLY A 175 -2.63 -19.25 37.56
C GLY A 175 -3.67 -18.43 38.34
N VAL A 176 -3.75 -18.70 39.64
CA VAL A 176 -4.54 -17.97 40.65
C VAL A 176 -3.74 -16.81 41.30
N LYS A 177 -2.42 -16.72 41.09
CA LYS A 177 -1.58 -15.70 41.75
C LYS A 177 -1.64 -14.34 41.05
N ALA A 178 -2.11 -13.33 41.79
CA ALA A 178 -2.34 -11.94 41.39
C ALA A 178 -1.12 -11.12 40.92
N ASN A 179 0.08 -11.70 40.81
CA ASN A 179 1.33 -10.97 40.50
C ASN A 179 2.03 -11.39 39.20
N GLN A 180 1.42 -12.24 38.37
CA GLN A 180 1.91 -12.45 37.00
C GLN A 180 1.36 -11.33 36.11
N ARG A 181 2.22 -10.74 35.26
CA ARG A 181 1.80 -9.79 34.22
C ARG A 181 0.51 -10.29 33.58
N PRO A 182 -0.48 -9.41 33.31
CA PRO A 182 -1.76 -9.84 32.78
C PRO A 182 -1.53 -10.78 31.61
N LEU A 183 -1.96 -12.03 31.80
CA LEU A 183 -1.87 -13.12 30.82
C LEU A 183 -2.41 -12.66 29.45
N ASN A 184 -3.35 -11.70 29.47
CA ASN A 184 -3.87 -10.97 28.33
C ASN A 184 -2.79 -10.33 27.46
N ASP A 185 -1.87 -9.51 28.00
CA ASP A 185 -1.01 -8.70 27.12
C ASP A 185 -0.02 -9.58 26.35
N GLN A 186 0.52 -10.63 26.97
CA GLN A 186 1.51 -11.50 26.30
C GLN A 186 0.88 -12.53 25.37
N LEU A 187 -0.28 -13.11 25.71
CA LEU A 187 -0.90 -14.16 24.89
C LEU A 187 -1.83 -13.61 23.84
N LEU A 188 -2.53 -12.50 24.12
CA LEU A 188 -3.25 -11.75 23.10
C LEU A 188 -2.24 -11.13 22.12
N ASP A 189 -1.06 -10.70 22.58
CA ASP A 189 0.03 -10.31 21.67
C ASP A 189 0.50 -11.48 20.80
N VAL A 190 0.72 -12.68 21.36
CA VAL A 190 1.19 -13.82 20.56
C VAL A 190 0.12 -14.33 19.59
N PHE A 191 -1.15 -14.33 19.98
CA PHE A 191 -2.28 -14.83 19.20
C PHE A 191 -2.77 -13.82 18.15
N ILE A 192 -2.89 -12.54 18.53
CA ILE A 192 -3.36 -11.48 17.64
C ILE A 192 -2.22 -10.89 16.80
N ARG A 193 -1.01 -10.62 17.35
CA ARG A 193 0.08 -10.01 16.54
C ARG A 193 0.62 -10.91 15.43
N LYS A 194 0.39 -12.23 15.49
CA LYS A 194 0.89 -13.17 14.48
C LYS A 194 -0.12 -13.56 13.41
N GLN A 195 -1.43 -13.41 13.66
CA GLN A 195 -2.45 -13.59 12.61
C GLN A 195 -2.92 -12.27 11.98
N ARG A 196 -2.66 -11.12 12.63
CA ARG A 196 -2.74 -9.80 12.02
C ARG A 196 -1.51 -9.04 12.48
N CYS A 197 -0.69 -8.55 11.56
CA CYS A 197 0.35 -7.61 11.96
C CYS A 197 -0.32 -6.38 12.60
N ILE A 198 -0.34 -6.34 13.93
CA ILE A 198 -0.73 -5.14 14.68
C ILE A 198 0.44 -4.19 14.51
N CYS A 199 0.31 -3.27 13.57
CA CYS A 199 1.27 -2.22 13.41
C CYS A 199 1.31 -1.34 14.66
N ASN A 200 2.47 -0.76 14.98
CA ASN A 200 2.57 0.21 16.06
C ASN A 200 1.48 1.29 15.88
N PRO A 201 0.89 1.84 16.95
CA PRO A 201 -0.07 2.93 16.83
C PRO A 201 0.42 4.01 15.86
N GLY A 202 -0.38 4.35 14.85
CA GLY A 202 0.01 5.27 13.76
C GLY A 202 0.80 4.65 12.60
N HIS A 203 0.88 3.33 12.53
CA HIS A 203 1.32 2.54 11.38
C HIS A 203 0.18 1.62 10.95
N GLY A 204 0.10 1.26 9.67
CA GLY A 204 -1.04 0.48 9.16
C GLY A 204 -0.99 0.27 7.65
N PRO A 205 -1.97 -0.47 7.08
CA PRO A 205 -2.07 -0.70 5.64
C PRO A 205 -2.28 0.65 4.96
N ALA A 206 -1.22 1.23 4.41
CA ALA A 206 -1.26 2.49 3.69
C ALA A 206 -0.88 2.33 2.21
N ASP A 207 -0.73 1.07 1.77
CA ASP A 207 -0.24 0.74 0.44
C ASP A 207 -1.37 0.36 -0.53
N PHE A 208 -1.01 0.39 -1.81
CA PHE A 208 -1.76 -0.16 -2.92
C PHE A 208 -2.06 -1.66 -2.78
N LEU A 209 -1.33 -2.32 -1.88
CA LEU A 209 -1.45 -3.72 -1.54
C LEU A 209 -1.82 -3.80 -0.08
N ASN A 210 -3.01 -4.32 0.22
CA ASN A 210 -3.30 -4.79 1.57
C ASN A 210 -2.53 -6.09 1.76
N SER A 211 -1.23 -5.99 2.01
CA SER A 211 -0.41 -7.17 2.24
C SER A 211 -0.42 -7.45 3.74
N GLU A 212 -1.33 -8.35 4.14
CA GLU A 212 -1.38 -8.85 5.52
C GLU A 212 0.03 -9.26 5.96
N GLY A 213 0.67 -8.43 6.80
CA GLY A 213 1.95 -8.75 7.40
C GLY A 213 3.14 -7.83 7.06
N LEU A 214 3.13 -7.09 5.95
CA LEU A 214 4.31 -6.32 5.50
C LEU A 214 4.18 -4.80 5.66
N ASP A 215 2.98 -4.30 5.97
CA ASP A 215 2.66 -2.86 5.91
C ASP A 215 2.98 -2.05 7.18
N CYS A 216 3.51 -2.68 8.24
CA CYS A 216 3.79 -1.97 9.49
C CYS A 216 5.02 -1.05 9.46
N LEU A 217 5.72 -0.99 8.33
CA LEU A 217 6.82 -0.05 8.11
C LEU A 217 6.33 1.34 7.70
N VAL A 218 5.05 1.49 7.33
CA VAL A 218 4.50 2.78 6.89
C VAL A 218 3.88 3.51 8.07
N SER A 219 4.49 4.63 8.45
CA SER A 219 3.88 5.60 9.36
C SER A 219 2.74 6.34 8.64
N THR A 220 1.51 5.99 9.00
CA THR A 220 0.29 6.63 8.46
C THR A 220 0.25 8.09 8.84
N SER A 221 0.74 8.47 10.03
CA SER A 221 0.79 9.86 10.48
C SER A 221 1.73 10.69 9.60
N ALA A 222 2.96 10.21 9.37
CA ALA A 222 3.92 10.91 8.52
C ALA A 222 3.40 11.05 7.09
N LEU A 223 2.81 9.99 6.54
CA LEU A 223 2.25 10.00 5.20
C LEU A 223 1.05 10.96 5.09
N ASN A 224 0.17 10.99 6.09
CA ASN A 224 -0.96 11.90 6.14
C ASN A 224 -0.51 13.37 6.18
N THR A 225 0.51 13.69 7.00
CA THR A 225 1.13 15.02 7.05
C THR A 225 1.74 15.38 5.69
N TRP A 226 2.41 14.43 5.02
CA TRP A 226 2.99 14.68 3.70
C TRP A 226 1.90 14.97 2.67
N TRP A 227 0.79 14.23 2.65
CA TRP A 227 -0.33 14.50 1.75
C TRP A 227 -1.00 15.86 2.01
N LEU A 228 -1.04 16.31 3.27
CA LEU A 228 -1.48 17.67 3.59
C LEU A 228 -0.54 18.73 3.01
N ILE A 229 0.78 18.54 3.15
CA ILE A 229 1.78 19.43 2.55
C ILE A 229 1.62 19.47 1.02
N LEU A 230 1.39 18.31 0.38
CA LEU A 230 1.13 18.23 -1.05
C LEU A 230 -0.14 18.97 -1.46
N ALA A 231 -1.24 18.81 -0.72
CA ALA A 231 -2.50 19.51 -1.00
C ALA A 231 -2.32 21.04 -0.92
N ILE A 232 -1.62 21.53 0.10
CA ILE A 232 -1.28 22.96 0.26
C ILE A 232 -0.37 23.42 -0.89
N GLY A 233 0.68 22.65 -1.21
CA GLY A 233 1.62 22.98 -2.28
C GLY A 233 0.95 23.08 -3.65
N TYR A 234 0.08 22.12 -4.00
CA TYR A 234 -0.70 22.18 -5.23
C TYR A 234 -1.73 23.31 -5.23
N THR A 235 -2.31 23.66 -4.07
CA THR A 235 -3.15 24.86 -3.95
C THR A 235 -2.35 26.12 -4.30
N ALA A 236 -1.12 26.24 -3.82
CA ALA A 236 -0.25 27.36 -4.17
C ALA A 236 0.08 27.38 -5.68
N VAL A 237 0.34 26.21 -6.29
CA VAL A 237 0.54 26.10 -7.75
C VAL A 237 -0.69 26.55 -8.53
N ILE A 238 -1.90 26.18 -8.10
CA ILE A 238 -3.15 26.60 -8.74
C ILE A 238 -3.30 28.11 -8.67
N LEU A 239 -3.15 28.71 -7.49
CA LEU A 239 -3.26 30.16 -7.31
C LEU A 239 -2.20 30.90 -8.13
N PHE A 240 -0.96 30.43 -8.12
CA PHE A 240 0.12 30.99 -8.91
C PHE A 240 -0.17 30.91 -10.41
N GLY A 241 -0.63 29.75 -10.89
CA GLY A 241 -1.05 29.54 -12.28
C GLY A 241 -2.18 30.49 -12.68
N LEU A 242 -3.21 30.63 -11.85
CA LEU A 242 -4.34 31.54 -12.09
C LEU A 242 -3.88 33.00 -12.20
N VAL A 243 -3.07 33.48 -11.25
CA VAL A 243 -2.52 34.85 -11.29
C VAL A 243 -1.68 35.07 -12.56
N LYS A 244 -0.84 34.11 -12.93
CA LYS A 244 0.02 34.21 -14.12
C LYS A 244 -0.73 34.07 -15.44
N SER A 245 -1.87 33.38 -15.43
CA SER A 245 -2.74 33.23 -16.59
C SER A 245 -3.67 34.42 -16.83
N LEU A 246 -3.91 35.27 -15.82
CA LEU A 246 -4.84 36.39 -15.88
C LEU A 246 -4.63 37.33 -17.09
N PRO A 247 -3.39 37.72 -17.47
CA PRO A 247 -3.16 38.58 -18.63
C PRO A 247 -3.59 37.94 -19.96
N TYR A 248 -3.44 36.62 -20.10
CA TYR A 248 -3.91 35.90 -21.28
C TYR A 248 -5.44 35.91 -21.34
N PHE A 249 -6.08 35.69 -20.18
CA PHE A 249 -7.53 35.62 -20.08
C PHE A 249 -8.23 36.97 -20.29
N GLN A 250 -7.62 38.07 -19.85
CA GLN A 250 -8.12 39.42 -20.11
C GLN A 250 -8.06 39.76 -21.61
N LYS A 251 -7.04 39.29 -22.33
CA LYS A 251 -6.85 39.58 -23.75
C LYS A 251 -7.76 38.76 -24.68
N GLU A 252 -7.98 37.48 -24.38
CA GLU A 252 -8.61 36.53 -25.31
C GLU A 252 -10.13 36.32 -25.09
N LYS A 253 -10.78 37.10 -24.22
CA LYS A 253 -12.22 36.99 -23.89
C LYS A 253 -12.67 35.54 -23.63
N TRP A 254 -12.21 34.90 -22.54
CA TRP A 254 -12.72 33.65 -21.90
C TRP A 254 -13.44 32.59 -22.78
N SER A 255 -13.05 32.41 -24.04
CA SER A 255 -13.67 31.41 -24.90
C SER A 255 -12.82 30.14 -24.89
N PRO A 256 -13.41 28.95 -24.61
CA PRO A 256 -12.68 27.68 -24.71
C PRO A 256 -12.01 27.48 -26.07
N SER A 257 -12.60 28.02 -27.15
CA SER A 257 -12.00 27.94 -28.49
C SER A 257 -10.80 28.87 -28.65
N ALA A 258 -10.81 30.06 -28.03
CA ALA A 258 -9.68 31.00 -28.03
C ALA A 258 -8.49 30.43 -27.25
N ILE A 259 -8.75 29.85 -26.06
CA ILE A 259 -7.72 29.16 -25.26
C ILE A 259 -7.09 28.01 -26.05
N ARG A 260 -7.89 27.20 -26.76
CA ARG A 260 -7.37 26.10 -27.60
C ARG A 260 -6.52 26.58 -28.77
N LYS A 261 -6.83 27.74 -29.35
CA LYS A 261 -6.02 28.35 -30.42
C LYS A 261 -4.67 28.83 -29.91
N ASN A 262 -4.62 29.34 -28.68
CA ASN A 262 -3.39 29.78 -28.03
C ASN A 262 -2.72 28.61 -27.25
N ARG A 263 -1.80 27.89 -27.90
CA ARG A 263 -1.14 26.70 -27.33
C ARG A 263 -0.52 26.92 -25.95
N ARG A 264 0.04 28.11 -25.66
CA ARG A 264 0.60 28.44 -24.34
C ARG A 264 -0.48 28.56 -23.29
N ALA A 265 -1.56 29.28 -23.60
CA ALA A 265 -2.70 29.41 -22.70
C ALA A 265 -3.36 28.04 -22.44
N ALA A 266 -3.52 27.22 -23.47
CA ALA A 266 -4.00 25.84 -23.33
C ALA A 266 -3.10 25.00 -22.40
N THR A 267 -1.78 25.05 -22.62
CA THR A 267 -0.81 24.30 -21.79
C THR A 267 -0.86 24.76 -20.33
N LEU A 268 -0.98 26.06 -20.09
CA LEU A 268 -1.12 26.62 -18.75
C LEU A 268 -2.43 26.16 -18.07
N ALA A 269 -3.53 26.15 -18.81
CA ALA A 269 -4.80 25.61 -18.32
C ALA A 269 -4.70 24.11 -17.99
N TYR A 270 -3.96 23.33 -18.78
CA TYR A 270 -3.70 21.92 -18.50
C TYR A 270 -2.88 21.73 -17.22
N ILE A 271 -1.82 22.52 -17.00
CA ILE A 271 -1.05 22.46 -15.75
C ILE A 271 -1.95 22.76 -14.54
N ILE A 272 -2.78 23.82 -14.63
CA ILE A 272 -3.70 24.20 -13.54
C ILE A 272 -4.68 23.07 -13.27
N PHE A 273 -5.28 22.49 -14.31
CA PHE A 273 -6.21 21.37 -14.15
C PHE A 273 -5.55 20.13 -13.52
N ALA A 274 -4.33 19.79 -13.94
CA ALA A 274 -3.57 18.69 -13.32
C ALA A 274 -3.27 18.97 -11.84
N ALA A 275 -2.92 20.22 -11.49
CA ALA A 275 -2.71 20.63 -10.11
C ALA A 275 -4.00 20.54 -9.28
N VAL A 276 -5.17 20.88 -9.86
CA VAL A 276 -6.48 20.68 -9.21
C VAL A 276 -6.70 19.20 -8.88
N LEU A 277 -6.52 18.28 -9.84
CA LEU A 277 -6.68 16.85 -9.58
C LEU A 277 -5.78 16.36 -8.44
N LYS A 278 -4.53 16.85 -8.37
CA LYS A 278 -3.59 16.45 -7.32
C LYS A 278 -3.89 17.09 -5.97
N CYS A 279 -4.35 18.33 -5.95
CA CYS A 279 -4.88 18.96 -4.75
C CYS A 279 -6.07 18.18 -4.20
N THR A 280 -7.04 17.83 -5.05
CA THR A 280 -8.20 17.01 -4.69
C THR A 280 -7.79 15.66 -4.14
N GLU A 281 -6.85 14.96 -4.79
CA GLU A 281 -6.29 13.70 -4.29
C GLU A 281 -5.70 13.84 -2.88
N GLY A 282 -4.88 14.88 -2.65
CA GLY A 282 -4.29 15.16 -1.34
C GLY A 282 -5.34 15.38 -0.26
N TRP A 283 -6.37 16.19 -0.53
CA TRP A 283 -7.47 16.43 0.41
C TRP A 283 -8.31 15.19 0.71
N ILE A 284 -8.64 14.37 -0.31
CA ILE A 284 -9.36 13.10 -0.10
C ILE A 284 -8.54 12.18 0.81
N ARG A 285 -7.23 12.05 0.58
CA ARG A 285 -6.36 11.20 1.41
C ARG A 285 -6.30 11.68 2.85
N VAL A 286 -6.17 12.99 3.05
CA VAL A 286 -6.10 13.59 4.40
C VAL A 286 -7.40 13.37 5.18
N THR A 287 -8.54 13.53 4.52
CA THR A 287 -9.86 13.46 5.17
C THR A 287 -10.31 12.03 5.40
N THR A 288 -10.16 11.17 4.41
CA THR A 288 -10.65 9.77 4.47
C THR A 288 -9.65 8.81 5.09
N LYS A 289 -8.37 9.19 5.15
CA LYS A 289 -7.25 8.30 5.48
C LYS A 289 -7.19 7.07 4.57
N THR A 290 -7.77 7.16 3.37
CA THR A 290 -7.76 6.10 2.38
C THR A 290 -6.62 6.27 1.38
N TYR A 291 -6.15 5.15 0.84
CA TYR A 291 -5.10 5.10 -0.16
C TYR A 291 -5.61 4.31 -1.39
N PRO A 292 -5.13 4.63 -2.62
CA PRO A 292 -5.46 3.84 -3.79
C PRO A 292 -5.16 2.36 -3.56
N GLY A 293 -5.98 1.49 -4.13
CA GLY A 293 -5.84 0.04 -3.93
C GLY A 293 -6.47 -0.51 -2.65
N GLN A 294 -6.61 0.24 -1.55
CA GLN A 294 -7.21 -0.28 -0.30
C GLN A 294 -8.65 -0.83 -0.45
N PRO A 295 -9.00 -1.99 0.12
CA PRO A 295 -10.35 -2.52 0.04
C PRO A 295 -11.41 -1.54 0.62
N GLY A 296 -12.60 -1.54 0.03
CA GLY A 296 -13.74 -0.72 0.48
C GLY A 296 -14.13 0.41 -0.49
N SER A 297 -15.40 0.82 -0.40
CA SER A 297 -16.02 1.81 -1.30
C SER A 297 -15.38 3.20 -1.19
N ALA A 298 -14.93 3.59 0.00
CA ALA A 298 -14.32 4.90 0.27
C ALA A 298 -12.99 5.14 -0.47
N ALA A 299 -12.31 4.08 -0.92
CA ALA A 299 -11.03 4.18 -1.62
C ALA A 299 -11.16 4.31 -3.16
N TRP A 300 -12.36 4.19 -3.72
CA TRP A 300 -12.58 4.36 -5.17
C TRP A 300 -12.31 5.78 -5.66
N PRO A 301 -12.84 6.84 -5.03
CA PRO A 301 -12.60 8.21 -5.47
C PRO A 301 -11.11 8.56 -5.52
N VAL A 302 -10.34 8.20 -4.49
CA VAL A 302 -8.89 8.47 -4.46
C VAL A 302 -8.15 7.70 -5.56
N THR A 303 -8.53 6.44 -5.82
CA THR A 303 -7.90 5.62 -6.87
C THR A 303 -8.14 6.23 -8.24
N ILE A 304 -9.39 6.60 -8.54
CA ILE A 304 -9.77 7.19 -9.83
C ILE A 304 -9.08 8.54 -10.05
N VAL A 305 -9.12 9.44 -9.05
CA VAL A 305 -8.46 10.75 -9.15
C VAL A 305 -6.94 10.60 -9.31
N SER A 306 -6.33 9.65 -8.61
CA SER A 306 -4.88 9.38 -8.72
C SER A 306 -4.51 8.92 -10.13
N ALA A 307 -5.25 7.94 -10.67
CA ALA A 307 -5.07 7.41 -12.02
C ALA A 307 -5.27 8.48 -13.08
N MET A 308 -6.39 9.22 -13.02
CA MET A 308 -6.70 10.31 -13.95
C MET A 308 -5.64 11.41 -13.89
N GLY A 309 -5.28 11.85 -12.69
CA GLY A 309 -4.29 12.90 -12.49
C GLY A 309 -2.93 12.51 -13.06
N GLY A 310 -2.50 11.26 -12.84
CA GLY A 310 -1.24 10.78 -13.39
C GLY A 310 -1.26 10.58 -14.90
N ALA A 311 -2.29 9.92 -15.44
CA ALA A 311 -2.48 9.76 -16.88
C ALA A 311 -2.50 11.13 -17.58
N TYR A 312 -3.27 12.09 -17.05
CA TYR A 312 -3.38 13.43 -17.62
C TYR A 312 -2.05 14.20 -17.57
N THR A 313 -1.32 14.10 -16.46
CA THR A 313 0.00 14.73 -16.31
C THR A 313 0.97 14.24 -17.39
N TRP A 314 1.07 12.92 -17.55
CA TRP A 314 2.08 12.31 -18.41
C TRP A 314 1.66 12.20 -19.89
N ALA A 315 0.36 12.14 -20.19
CA ALA A 315 -0.15 12.05 -21.56
C ALA A 315 -0.52 13.42 -22.16
N VAL A 316 -0.73 14.45 -21.33
CA VAL A 316 -1.18 15.78 -21.82
C VAL A 316 -0.20 16.86 -21.39
N VAL A 317 -0.04 17.09 -20.09
CA VAL A 317 0.71 18.24 -19.58
C VAL A 317 2.17 18.20 -20.03
N PHE A 318 2.87 17.10 -19.77
CA PHE A 318 4.29 16.95 -20.12
C PHE A 318 4.57 17.10 -21.61
N PRO A 319 3.88 16.37 -22.51
CA PRO A 319 4.01 16.58 -23.94
C PRO A 319 3.80 18.03 -24.36
N CYS A 320 2.74 18.69 -23.88
CA CYS A 320 2.45 20.07 -24.27
C CYS A 320 3.52 21.07 -23.77
N VAL A 321 4.03 20.90 -22.54
CA VAL A 321 5.14 21.73 -22.04
C VAL A 321 6.38 21.53 -22.90
N LEU A 322 6.71 20.28 -23.21
CA LEU A 322 7.89 19.95 -24.01
C LEU A 322 7.76 20.48 -25.44
N GLU A 323 6.60 20.33 -26.08
CA GLU A 323 6.29 20.94 -27.36
C GLU A 323 6.52 22.46 -27.36
N GLN A 324 6.11 23.16 -26.30
CA GLN A 324 6.35 24.60 -26.17
C GLN A 324 7.84 24.94 -26.03
N VAL A 325 8.61 24.11 -25.33
CA VAL A 325 10.08 24.24 -25.26
C VAL A 325 10.70 24.04 -26.64
N LEU A 326 10.32 22.96 -27.35
CA LEU A 326 10.82 22.66 -28.69
C LEU A 326 10.47 23.76 -29.68
N GLU A 327 9.24 24.29 -29.63
CA GLU A 327 8.81 25.39 -30.50
C GLU A 327 9.65 26.66 -30.28
N VAL A 328 10.00 26.97 -29.03
CA VAL A 328 10.90 28.09 -28.70
C VAL A 328 12.31 27.83 -29.22
N MET A 329 12.81 26.60 -29.12
CA MET A 329 14.11 26.21 -29.67
C MET A 329 14.15 26.35 -31.20
N ILE A 330 13.13 25.85 -31.90
CA ILE A 330 12.99 25.95 -33.36
C ILE A 330 12.92 27.42 -33.80
N LYS A 331 12.13 28.24 -33.10
CA LYS A 331 12.01 29.68 -33.42
C LYS A 331 13.31 30.43 -33.17
N SER A 332 14.11 29.98 -32.19
CA SER A 332 15.41 30.56 -31.88
C SER A 332 16.52 30.04 -32.80
N SER A 333 16.33 28.86 -33.40
CA SER A 333 17.21 28.27 -34.39
C SER A 333 16.97 28.80 -35.80
N SER A 334 16.34 29.97 -35.96
CA SER A 334 16.22 30.70 -37.24
C SER A 334 17.57 31.22 -37.79
N VAL A 335 18.64 30.50 -37.47
CA VAL A 335 19.89 30.42 -38.21
C VAL A 335 19.49 29.75 -39.53
N GLY A 336 19.25 30.55 -40.55
CA GLY A 336 18.70 30.08 -41.82
C GLY A 336 19.59 29.02 -42.50
N GLY A 337 19.00 28.23 -43.39
CA GLY A 337 19.72 27.27 -44.24
C GLY A 337 19.33 25.81 -44.01
N ALA A 338 20.21 24.91 -44.44
CA ALA A 338 19.99 23.45 -44.41
C ALA A 338 19.92 22.89 -42.97
N GLU A 339 20.70 23.44 -42.04
CA GLU A 339 20.76 22.94 -40.65
C GLU A 339 19.48 23.26 -39.86
N GLY A 340 18.90 24.45 -40.06
CA GLY A 340 17.60 24.79 -39.47
C GLY A 340 16.49 23.82 -39.91
N LYS A 341 16.53 23.36 -41.17
CA LYS A 341 15.58 22.36 -41.68
C LYS A 341 15.77 21.00 -41.01
N LYS A 342 17.02 20.56 -40.84
CA LYS A 342 17.36 19.29 -40.15
C LYS A 342 16.90 19.29 -38.68
N VAL A 343 17.06 20.41 -37.98
CA VAL A 343 16.53 20.58 -36.62
C VAL A 343 15.01 20.49 -36.61
N ALA A 344 14.32 21.17 -37.53
CA ALA A 344 12.87 21.13 -37.64
C ALA A 344 12.35 19.69 -37.89
N GLU A 345 12.96 18.95 -38.83
CA GLU A 345 12.63 17.55 -39.11
C GLU A 345 12.82 16.63 -37.88
N LYS A 346 13.91 16.85 -37.14
CA LYS A 346 14.18 16.10 -35.90
C LYS A 346 13.14 16.41 -34.82
N MET A 347 12.70 17.66 -34.71
CA MET A 347 11.68 18.07 -33.74
C MET A 347 10.28 17.56 -34.13
N GLU A 348 9.95 17.50 -35.42
CA GLU A 348 8.71 16.87 -35.89
C GLU A 348 8.69 15.37 -35.58
N THR A 349 9.84 14.70 -35.76
CA THR A 349 10.01 13.30 -35.36
C THR A 349 9.78 13.13 -33.86
N MET A 350 10.35 13.99 -33.02
CA MET A 350 10.12 13.99 -31.57
C MET A 350 8.65 14.24 -31.21
N HIS A 351 7.98 15.15 -31.90
CA HIS A 351 6.56 15.39 -31.71
C HIS A 351 5.72 14.13 -32.00
N SER A 352 5.98 13.47 -33.13
CA SER A 352 5.34 12.20 -33.50
C SER A 352 5.58 11.12 -32.44
N LEU A 353 6.80 11.00 -31.93
CA LEU A 353 7.15 10.08 -30.85
C LEU A 353 6.35 10.39 -29.57
N MET A 354 6.23 11.66 -29.16
CA MET A 354 5.44 12.04 -27.99
C MET A 354 3.96 11.65 -28.12
N GLN A 355 3.35 11.77 -29.32
CA GLN A 355 1.97 11.33 -29.53
C GLN A 355 1.80 9.82 -29.33
N LYS A 356 2.79 9.02 -29.79
CA LYS A 356 2.77 7.56 -29.63
C LYS A 356 2.93 7.11 -28.18
N GLN A 357 3.55 7.91 -27.32
CA GLN A 357 3.72 7.60 -25.90
C GLN A 357 2.46 7.84 -25.06
N LYS A 358 1.55 8.73 -25.48
CA LYS A 358 0.30 9.04 -24.75
C LYS A 358 -0.52 7.81 -24.32
N PRO A 359 -0.84 6.84 -25.20
CA PRO A 359 -1.59 5.65 -24.80
C PRO A 359 -0.85 4.81 -23.74
N ILE A 360 0.49 4.77 -23.78
CA ILE A 360 1.31 4.06 -22.78
C ILE A 360 1.12 4.69 -21.40
N ALA A 361 1.10 6.02 -21.32
CA ALA A 361 0.79 6.73 -20.08
C ALA A 361 -0.61 6.42 -19.55
N VAL A 362 -1.61 6.43 -20.41
CA VAL A 362 -2.98 6.08 -19.98
C VAL A 362 -3.02 4.66 -19.42
N VAL A 363 -2.49 3.68 -20.14
CA VAL A 363 -2.47 2.27 -19.72
C VAL A 363 -1.72 2.10 -18.39
N ALA A 364 -0.52 2.69 -18.25
CA ALA A 364 0.28 2.58 -17.04
C ALA A 364 -0.47 3.08 -15.80
N PHE A 365 -1.08 4.26 -15.87
CA PHE A 365 -1.79 4.85 -14.75
C PHE A 365 -3.15 4.17 -14.48
N SER A 366 -3.82 3.62 -15.50
CA SER A 366 -5.03 2.81 -15.35
C SER A 366 -4.80 1.50 -14.59
N MET A 367 -3.57 0.97 -14.52
CA MET A 367 -3.27 -0.23 -13.72
C MET A 367 -3.65 -0.07 -12.24
N THR A 368 -3.59 1.14 -11.70
CA THR A 368 -4.03 1.42 -10.32
C THR A 368 -5.53 1.23 -10.11
N ILE A 369 -6.35 1.40 -11.15
CA ILE A 369 -7.78 1.11 -11.12
C ILE A 369 -7.99 -0.41 -11.15
N CYS A 370 -7.19 -1.13 -11.94
CA CYS A 370 -7.30 -2.58 -12.06
C CYS A 370 -7.05 -3.31 -10.73
N THR A 371 -6.32 -2.73 -9.79
CA THR A 371 -6.18 -3.33 -8.43
C THR A 371 -7.50 -3.44 -7.69
N LYS A 372 -8.52 -2.66 -8.06
CA LYS A 372 -9.87 -2.74 -7.49
C LYS A 372 -10.76 -3.78 -8.14
N LEU A 373 -10.36 -4.30 -9.31
CA LEU A 373 -11.13 -5.29 -10.06
C LEU A 373 -10.87 -6.72 -9.58
N THR A 374 -9.96 -6.90 -8.62
CA THR A 374 -9.60 -8.20 -8.05
C THR A 374 -9.39 -8.08 -6.55
N GLU A 375 -9.83 -9.09 -5.81
CA GLU A 375 -9.57 -9.23 -4.38
C GLU A 375 -8.27 -9.99 -4.10
N ASP A 376 -7.68 -10.64 -5.12
CA ASP A 376 -6.46 -11.42 -4.97
C ASP A 376 -5.24 -10.50 -4.79
N PRO A 377 -4.60 -10.48 -3.60
CA PRO A 377 -3.43 -9.64 -3.34
C PRO A 377 -2.26 -9.93 -4.27
N PHE A 378 -2.14 -11.16 -4.79
CA PHE A 378 -1.09 -11.51 -5.74
C PHE A 378 -1.30 -10.81 -7.08
N VAL A 379 -2.53 -10.78 -7.60
CA VAL A 379 -2.85 -10.09 -8.86
C VAL A 379 -2.73 -8.56 -8.69
N GLN A 380 -3.17 -8.02 -7.55
CA GLN A 380 -2.98 -6.60 -7.23
C GLN A 380 -1.49 -6.21 -7.30
N ARG A 381 -0.57 -7.07 -6.83
CA ARG A 381 0.89 -6.81 -6.88
C ARG A 381 1.36 -6.56 -8.30
N TRP A 382 0.92 -7.42 -9.22
CA TRP A 382 1.31 -7.31 -10.63
C TRP A 382 0.79 -6.04 -11.30
N PHE A 383 -0.41 -5.59 -10.96
CA PHE A 383 -0.90 -4.30 -11.44
C PHE A 383 -0.06 -3.12 -10.94
N ILE A 384 0.38 -3.14 -9.67
CA ILE A 384 1.25 -2.09 -9.11
C ILE A 384 2.64 -2.11 -9.72
N VAL A 385 3.19 -3.31 -9.96
CA VAL A 385 4.45 -3.47 -10.71
C VAL A 385 4.29 -2.92 -12.12
N GLY A 386 3.18 -3.23 -12.81
CA GLY A 386 2.87 -2.68 -14.12
C GLY A 386 2.76 -1.16 -14.13
N TYR A 387 2.16 -0.57 -13.09
CA TYR A 387 2.11 0.88 -12.88
C TYR A 387 3.50 1.50 -12.78
N PHE A 388 4.36 1.02 -11.88
CA PHE A 388 5.71 1.59 -11.69
C PHE A 388 6.63 1.34 -12.88
N LEU A 389 6.55 0.17 -13.51
CA LEU A 389 7.28 -0.13 -14.74
C LEU A 389 6.83 0.81 -15.87
N GLY A 390 5.53 1.03 -16.02
CA GLY A 390 4.97 1.98 -16.96
C GLY A 390 5.49 3.40 -16.73
N CYS A 391 5.47 3.89 -15.48
CA CYS A 391 6.06 5.17 -15.10
C CYS A 391 7.55 5.27 -15.46
N SER A 392 8.29 4.17 -15.25
CA SER A 392 9.73 4.09 -15.60
C SER A 392 9.96 4.19 -17.09
N VAL A 393 9.21 3.43 -17.89
CA VAL A 393 9.27 3.46 -19.36
C VAL A 393 8.96 4.86 -19.89
N ILE A 394 7.93 5.50 -19.34
CA ILE A 394 7.54 6.87 -19.71
C ILE A 394 8.64 7.88 -19.38
N SER A 395 9.23 7.78 -18.18
CA SER A 395 10.31 8.68 -17.78
C SER A 395 11.55 8.51 -18.64
N VAL A 396 11.95 7.25 -18.92
CA VAL A 396 13.06 6.92 -19.81
C VAL A 396 12.80 7.50 -21.20
N PHE A 397 11.59 7.32 -21.70
CA PHE A 397 11.16 7.84 -22.98
C PHE A 397 11.35 9.36 -23.07
N PHE A 398 10.76 10.12 -22.15
CA PHE A 398 10.86 11.58 -22.20
C PHE A 398 12.28 12.10 -22.05
N VAL A 399 13.10 11.47 -21.20
CA VAL A 399 14.47 11.95 -20.98
C VAL A 399 15.39 11.57 -22.14
N PHE A 400 15.45 10.30 -22.50
CA PHE A 400 16.46 9.79 -23.45
C PHE A 400 16.05 9.91 -24.91
N PHE A 401 14.75 9.85 -25.21
CA PHE A 401 14.28 9.88 -26.59
C PHE A 401 13.80 11.26 -27.03
N ILE A 402 13.44 12.13 -26.09
CA ILE A 402 12.99 13.50 -26.41
C ILE A 402 13.93 14.57 -25.83
N GLY A 403 14.08 14.65 -24.51
CA GLY A 403 14.78 15.75 -23.83
C GLY A 403 16.25 15.87 -24.21
N ILE A 404 17.03 14.79 -24.06
CA ILE A 404 18.47 14.78 -24.41
C ILE A 404 18.67 15.05 -25.91
N PRO A 405 17.99 14.33 -26.84
CA PRO A 405 18.14 14.59 -28.27
C PRO A 405 17.75 16.01 -28.68
N ALA A 406 16.72 16.60 -28.06
CA ALA A 406 16.27 17.97 -28.33
C ALA A 406 17.34 18.99 -27.93
N ILE A 407 17.86 18.86 -26.71
CA ILE A 407 18.85 19.79 -26.17
C ILE A 407 20.19 19.61 -26.87
N ALA A 408 20.56 18.39 -27.27
CA ALA A 408 21.75 18.15 -28.07
C ALA A 408 21.64 18.76 -29.48
N ALA A 409 20.47 18.67 -30.12
CA ALA A 409 20.24 19.33 -31.41
C ALA A 409 20.33 20.86 -31.29
N PHE A 410 19.79 21.42 -30.21
CA PHE A 410 19.91 22.85 -29.91
C PHE A 410 21.35 23.26 -29.57
N GLU A 411 22.06 22.39 -28.83
CA GLU A 411 23.50 22.22 -28.74
C GLU A 411 24.27 22.65 -29.99
N GLU A 412 24.14 21.74 -30.94
CA GLU A 412 24.79 21.71 -32.23
C GLU A 412 24.45 22.97 -33.04
N THR A 413 23.17 23.36 -33.05
CA THR A 413 22.74 24.57 -33.78
C THR A 413 23.43 25.83 -33.26
N ILE A 414 23.53 25.98 -31.93
CA ILE A 414 24.19 27.13 -31.32
C ILE A 414 25.69 27.09 -31.59
N ARG A 415 26.30 25.90 -31.52
CA ARG A 415 27.72 25.72 -31.81
C ARG A 415 28.07 26.11 -33.23
N GLU A 416 27.25 25.72 -34.21
CA GLU A 416 27.44 26.09 -35.61
C GLU A 416 27.25 27.60 -35.85
N SER A 417 26.28 28.20 -35.15
CA SER A 417 25.99 29.64 -35.24
C SER A 417 27.07 30.54 -34.65
N MET A 418 27.98 29.97 -33.85
CA MET A 418 29.02 30.75 -33.17
C MET A 418 30.14 31.23 -34.11
N GLY A 419 30.39 30.53 -35.22
CA GLY A 419 31.54 30.80 -36.10
C GLY A 419 32.89 30.80 -35.37
N ASP A 420 33.93 31.38 -35.98
CA ASP A 420 35.28 31.42 -35.39
C ASP A 420 35.42 32.44 -34.24
N ASN A 421 34.61 33.51 -34.26
CA ASN A 421 34.67 34.62 -33.30
C ASN A 421 33.32 34.90 -32.61
N PRO A 422 32.82 33.98 -31.77
CA PRO A 422 31.51 34.16 -31.13
C PRO A 422 31.51 35.27 -30.08
N SER A 423 30.41 36.03 -30.05
CA SER A 423 30.18 37.04 -29.02
C SER A 423 30.21 36.42 -27.60
N PRO A 424 30.64 37.17 -26.56
CA PRO A 424 30.65 36.67 -25.18
C PRO A 424 29.29 36.16 -24.70
N LYS A 425 28.20 36.78 -25.18
CA LYS A 425 26.83 36.35 -24.88
C LYS A 425 26.53 34.96 -25.44
N MET A 426 26.99 34.67 -26.66
CA MET A 426 26.79 33.35 -27.26
C MET A 426 27.65 32.27 -26.60
N LYS A 427 28.91 32.56 -26.29
CA LYS A 427 29.75 31.66 -25.47
C LYS A 427 29.08 31.33 -24.14
N GLY A 428 28.53 32.35 -23.47
CA GLY A 428 27.80 32.17 -22.21
C GLY A 428 26.52 31.34 -22.34
N LEU A 429 25.76 31.49 -23.44
CA LEU A 429 24.57 30.69 -23.70
C LEU A 429 24.92 29.23 -24.01
N HIS A 430 25.90 29.01 -24.90
CA HIS A 430 26.41 27.67 -25.23
C HIS A 430 26.87 26.94 -23.98
N GLY A 431 27.71 27.58 -23.14
CA GLY A 431 28.17 27.00 -21.89
C GLY A 431 27.03 26.59 -20.94
N LYS A 432 25.96 27.40 -20.85
CA LYS A 432 24.77 27.05 -20.05
C LYS A 432 24.04 25.83 -20.61
N ILE A 433 23.95 25.69 -21.92
CA ILE A 433 23.27 24.56 -22.55
C ILE A 433 24.09 23.28 -22.43
N VAL A 434 25.41 23.35 -22.55
CA VAL A 434 26.31 22.22 -22.31
C VAL A 434 26.15 21.73 -20.86
N VAL A 435 26.11 22.64 -19.89
CA VAL A 435 25.83 22.29 -18.47
C VAL A 435 24.45 21.67 -18.35
N LEU A 436 23.41 22.27 -18.93
CA LEU A 436 22.05 21.74 -18.90
C LEU A 436 21.97 20.32 -19.49
N LEU A 437 22.60 20.07 -20.64
CA LEU A 437 22.66 18.77 -21.29
C LEU A 437 23.34 17.73 -20.40
N ARG A 438 24.47 18.10 -19.77
CA ARG A 438 25.17 17.24 -18.80
C ARG A 438 24.29 16.92 -17.59
N GLU A 439 23.63 17.92 -17.01
CA GLU A 439 22.77 17.73 -15.84
C GLU A 439 21.53 16.90 -16.18
N ILE A 440 20.90 17.11 -17.33
CA ILE A 440 19.75 16.29 -17.76
C ILE A 440 20.17 14.85 -18.01
N ARG A 441 21.36 14.63 -18.57
CA ARG A 441 21.89 13.28 -18.73
C ARG A 441 22.14 12.60 -17.38
N ASN A 442 22.83 13.28 -16.47
CA ASN A 442 23.15 12.73 -15.14
C ASN A 442 21.89 12.48 -14.31
N ASN A 443 20.99 13.46 -14.26
CA ASN A 443 19.71 13.34 -13.56
C ASN A 443 18.77 12.35 -14.25
N GLY A 444 18.87 12.22 -15.58
CA GLY A 444 18.16 11.25 -16.38
C GLY A 444 18.50 9.81 -16.01
N TYR A 445 19.80 9.52 -15.88
CA TYR A 445 20.27 8.22 -15.40
C TYR A 445 19.85 7.97 -13.95
N SER A 446 20.00 8.96 -13.07
CA SER A 446 19.59 8.83 -11.67
C SER A 446 18.08 8.58 -11.53
N ASN A 447 17.26 9.35 -12.24
CA ASN A 447 15.80 9.21 -12.21
C ASN A 447 15.36 7.89 -12.84
N THR A 448 16.00 7.45 -13.91
CA THR A 448 15.72 6.15 -14.53
C THR A 448 16.13 4.99 -13.64
N GLY A 449 17.34 5.05 -13.06
CA GLY A 449 17.80 4.05 -12.10
C GLY A 449 16.87 3.99 -10.89
N SER A 450 16.46 5.15 -10.37
CA SER A 450 15.48 5.25 -9.29
C SER A 450 14.14 4.64 -9.71
N ALA A 451 13.62 4.97 -10.89
CA ALA A 451 12.35 4.43 -11.38
C ALA A 451 12.41 2.90 -11.56
N VAL A 452 13.50 2.35 -12.10
CA VAL A 452 13.71 0.90 -12.24
C VAL A 452 13.81 0.24 -10.86
N ILE A 453 14.61 0.80 -9.96
CA ILE A 453 14.69 0.34 -8.56
C ILE A 453 13.29 0.37 -7.96
N PHE A 454 12.52 1.44 -8.15
CA PHE A 454 11.14 1.58 -7.69
C PHE A 454 10.13 0.69 -8.41
N GLY A 455 10.41 0.20 -9.61
CA GLY A 455 9.59 -0.80 -10.30
C GLY A 455 9.78 -2.21 -9.74
N VAL A 456 10.98 -2.51 -9.22
CA VAL A 456 11.33 -3.80 -8.60
C VAL A 456 11.10 -3.77 -7.08
N CYS A 457 11.22 -2.60 -6.45
CA CYS A 457 11.08 -2.39 -5.02
C CYS A 457 9.75 -2.82 -4.42
N PRO A 458 8.58 -2.82 -5.08
CA PRO A 458 7.36 -3.35 -4.49
C PRO A 458 7.48 -4.82 -4.06
N PHE A 459 8.43 -5.57 -4.63
CA PHE A 459 8.77 -6.93 -4.18
C PHE A 459 9.73 -6.95 -2.98
N LEU A 460 10.48 -5.88 -2.75
CA LEU A 460 11.56 -5.80 -1.76
C LEU A 460 11.19 -4.95 -0.53
N TRP A 461 10.34 -3.93 -0.69
CA TRP A 461 9.96 -2.97 0.35
C TRP A 461 8.54 -2.39 0.14
N SER A 462 7.75 -2.44 1.21
CA SER A 462 6.43 -1.80 1.37
C SER A 462 6.53 -0.28 1.60
N VAL A 463 7.21 0.44 0.70
CA VAL A 463 7.40 1.90 0.77
C VAL A 463 6.80 2.66 -0.43
N ALA A 464 6.03 1.98 -1.28
CA ALA A 464 5.38 2.57 -2.45
C ALA A 464 4.55 3.85 -2.14
N PRO A 465 3.90 4.01 -0.98
CA PRO A 465 3.16 5.24 -0.68
C PRO A 465 4.07 6.47 -0.51
N TYR A 466 5.25 6.29 0.10
CA TYR A 466 6.24 7.36 0.24
C TYR A 466 6.83 7.73 -1.12
N GLN A 467 7.10 6.73 -1.96
CA GLN A 467 7.57 6.97 -3.33
C GLN A 467 6.55 7.80 -4.12
N ASN A 468 5.27 7.47 -4.00
CA ASN A 468 4.20 8.21 -4.64
C ASN A 468 4.15 9.67 -4.13
N ALA A 469 4.18 9.88 -2.81
CA ALA A 469 4.21 11.22 -2.21
C ALA A 469 5.46 12.04 -2.63
N PHE A 470 6.63 11.39 -2.68
CA PHE A 470 7.87 12.01 -3.15
C PHE A 470 7.77 12.41 -4.63
N GLY A 471 7.29 11.51 -5.50
CA GLY A 471 7.08 11.80 -6.91
C GLY A 471 6.16 13.01 -7.14
N TRP A 472 5.08 13.11 -6.38
CA TRP A 472 4.18 14.28 -6.45
C TRP A 472 4.78 15.56 -5.84
N THR A 473 5.72 15.44 -4.91
CA THR A 473 6.48 16.60 -4.42
C THR A 473 7.30 17.21 -5.58
N MET A 474 7.92 16.37 -6.41
CA MET A 474 8.60 16.83 -7.63
C MET A 474 7.62 17.46 -8.64
N GLY A 475 6.39 16.96 -8.70
CA GLY A 475 5.33 17.53 -9.53
C GLY A 475 5.04 19.01 -9.22
N ILE A 476 5.09 19.43 -7.95
CA ILE A 476 4.93 20.84 -7.56
C ILE A 476 6.01 21.71 -8.22
N ILE A 477 7.27 21.27 -8.17
CA ILE A 477 8.40 21.99 -8.76
C ILE A 477 8.23 22.06 -10.28
N ILE A 478 7.93 20.93 -10.92
CA ILE A 478 7.75 20.84 -12.38
C ILE A 478 6.63 21.77 -12.84
N TYR A 479 5.47 21.77 -12.17
CA TYR A 479 4.36 22.64 -12.55
C TYR A 479 4.67 24.10 -12.34
N THR A 480 5.34 24.45 -11.24
CA THR A 480 5.75 25.83 -10.97
C THR A 480 6.71 26.34 -12.05
N VAL A 481 7.73 25.55 -12.40
CA VAL A 481 8.68 25.87 -13.47
C VAL A 481 7.96 25.96 -14.82
N GLY A 482 7.04 25.05 -15.11
CA GLY A 482 6.21 25.08 -16.32
C GLY A 482 5.39 26.36 -16.43
N ILE A 483 4.74 26.80 -15.34
CA ILE A 483 4.00 28.06 -15.29
C ILE A 483 4.95 29.24 -15.54
N ILE A 484 6.10 29.29 -14.87
CA ILE A 484 7.10 30.36 -15.06
C ILE A 484 7.56 30.44 -16.52
N PHE A 485 7.84 29.28 -17.13
CA PHE A 485 8.33 29.20 -18.51
C PHE A 485 7.27 29.62 -19.53
N LEU A 486 6.01 29.25 -19.32
CA LEU A 486 4.91 29.53 -20.26
C LEU A 486 4.35 30.95 -20.12
N THR A 487 4.63 31.64 -19.02
CA THR A 487 4.12 33.00 -18.80
C THR A 487 5.02 34.02 -19.53
N PRO A 488 4.46 34.98 -20.28
CA PRO A 488 5.27 35.98 -20.97
C PRO A 488 5.97 36.84 -19.93
N ASN A 489 7.20 37.24 -20.24
CA ASN A 489 7.89 38.21 -19.40
C ASN A 489 7.14 39.55 -19.49
N ALA A 490 6.43 39.93 -18.42
CA ALA A 490 5.61 41.14 -18.36
C ALA A 490 6.38 42.41 -18.75
N LYS A 491 7.69 42.48 -18.42
CA LYS A 491 8.56 43.59 -18.82
C LYS A 491 8.77 43.66 -20.33
N LYS A 492 8.88 42.51 -20.98
CA LYS A 492 9.03 42.44 -22.45
C LYS A 492 7.71 42.80 -23.13
N ALA A 493 6.58 42.33 -22.60
CA ALA A 493 5.26 42.70 -23.10
C ALA A 493 4.99 44.21 -22.94
N ALA A 494 5.29 44.78 -21.77
CA ALA A 494 5.16 46.21 -21.53
C ALA A 494 6.10 47.05 -22.42
N LYS A 495 7.35 46.61 -22.63
CA LYS A 495 8.29 47.30 -23.53
C LYS A 495 7.84 47.25 -24.99
N VAL A 496 7.26 46.14 -25.45
CA VAL A 496 6.68 46.04 -26.80
C VAL A 496 5.42 46.90 -26.93
N ALA A 497 4.58 46.96 -25.89
CA ALA A 497 3.39 47.82 -25.89
C ALA A 497 3.71 49.32 -25.78
N ALA A 498 4.82 49.68 -25.14
CA ALA A 498 5.28 51.05 -24.97
C ALA A 498 6.21 51.54 -26.10
N ALA A 499 6.69 50.64 -26.96
CA ALA A 499 7.41 51.06 -28.15
C ALA A 499 6.43 51.81 -29.06
N PRO A 500 6.76 53.04 -29.52
CA PRO A 500 5.92 53.74 -30.49
C PRO A 500 5.72 52.80 -31.70
N PRO A 501 4.53 52.80 -32.33
CA PRO A 501 4.33 52.04 -33.55
C PRO A 501 5.46 52.45 -34.50
N THR A 502 6.34 51.51 -34.81
CA THR A 502 7.34 51.69 -35.84
C THR A 502 6.55 52.09 -37.07
N GLU A 503 6.68 53.35 -37.49
CA GLU A 503 6.24 53.79 -38.81
C GLU A 503 6.83 52.76 -39.77
N THR A 504 5.96 51.90 -40.29
CA THR A 504 6.29 51.06 -41.44
C THR A 504 6.59 52.06 -42.53
N SER A 505 7.86 52.39 -42.69
CA SER A 505 8.35 53.19 -43.80
C SER A 505 7.83 52.51 -45.06
N GLU A 506 6.93 53.19 -45.78
CA GLU A 506 6.40 52.80 -47.09
C GLU A 506 7.50 52.63 -48.16
N GLU A 507 8.78 52.78 -47.81
CA GLU A 507 9.91 52.70 -48.75
C GLU A 507 10.31 51.27 -49.15
N ASP A 508 9.83 50.22 -48.47
CA ASP A 508 10.15 48.81 -48.84
C ASP A 508 9.12 48.16 -49.80
N GLU A 509 8.18 48.93 -50.36
CA GLU A 509 7.19 48.46 -51.37
C GLU A 509 7.37 49.10 -52.77
N LYS A 510 8.58 49.55 -53.09
CA LYS A 510 9.04 49.83 -54.47
C LYS A 510 10.29 49.02 -54.79
#